data_AF-A0A162GHK7-F1
#
_entry.id   AF-A0A162GHK7-F1
#
_cell.length_a   1.000
_cell.length_b   1.000
_cell.length_c   1.000
_cell.angle_alpha   90.00
_cell.angle_beta   90.00
_cell.angle_gamma   90.00
#
_symmetry.space_group_name_H-M   'P 1'
#
loop_
_entity.id
_entity.type
_entity.pdbx_description
1 polymer ?
#
loop_
_entity_poly.entity_id
_entity_poly.type
_entity_poly.pdbx_seq_one_letter_code
_entity_poly.pdbx_strand_id
1 'polypeptide(L)' 'MRLWLREEERRPSPPPYESDDATALLVGCIAWAVALVAVLVAAAVGVVAPPVVLSTVVIGLVLGTIGLFYSRNRR' A
#
# COMPACT_ATOMS: atom_id res chain seq x y z
N MET A 1 -7.04 0.31 39.09
CA MET A 1 -7.27 -0.45 37.84
C MET A 1 -6.42 -1.71 37.91
N ARG A 2 -6.99 -2.90 37.61
CA ARG A 2 -6.19 -4.14 37.53
C ARG A 2 -5.34 -4.07 36.26
N LEU A 3 -4.02 -3.99 36.42
CA LEU A 3 -3.05 -3.86 35.31
C LEU A 3 -2.70 -5.19 34.66
N TRP A 4 -3.15 -6.32 35.23
CA TRP A 4 -2.85 -7.66 34.74
C TRP A 4 -4.10 -8.54 34.88
N LEU A 5 -4.54 -9.14 33.77
CA LEU A 5 -5.61 -10.13 33.71
C LEU A 5 -5.02 -11.47 33.29
N ARG A 6 -5.46 -12.56 33.93
CA ARG A 6 -5.13 -13.92 33.50
C ARG A 6 -5.82 -14.20 32.17
N GLU A 7 -5.21 -15.07 31.36
CA GLU A 7 -5.68 -15.37 29.99
C GLU A 7 -7.13 -15.90 29.98
N GLU A 8 -7.52 -16.66 31.01
CA GLU A 8 -8.86 -17.20 31.26
C GLU A 8 -9.93 -16.12 31.55
N GLU A 9 -9.51 -14.94 32.01
CA GLU A 9 -10.41 -13.80 32.25
C GLU A 9 -10.51 -12.86 31.02
N ARG A 10 -9.74 -13.12 29.94
CA ARG A 10 -9.82 -12.31 28.72
C ARG A 10 -11.14 -12.59 28.00
N ARG A 11 -11.78 -11.51 27.53
CA ARG A 11 -12.89 -11.65 26.57
C ARG A 11 -12.39 -12.38 25.33
N PRO A 12 -13.23 -13.24 24.73
CA PRO A 12 -12.91 -13.86 23.45
C PRO A 12 -12.57 -12.77 22.42
N SER A 13 -11.57 -13.05 21.59
CA SER A 13 -11.17 -12.15 20.52
C SER A 13 -12.37 -11.85 19.62
N PRO A 14 -12.56 -10.59 19.20
CA PRO A 14 -13.62 -10.25 18.26
C PRO A 14 -13.43 -11.04 16.96
N PRO A 15 -14.53 -11.40 16.27
CA PRO A 15 -14.43 -12.03 14.97
C PRO A 15 -13.70 -11.11 13.98
N PRO A 16 -13.03 -11.66 12.96
CA PRO A 16 -12.42 -10.86 11.90
C PRO A 16 -13.48 -9.95 11.27
N TYR A 17 -13.18 -8.66 11.18
CA TYR A 17 -14.03 -7.71 10.47
C TYR A 17 -13.62 -7.67 9.00
N GLU A 18 -14.58 -7.56 8.09
CA GLU A 18 -14.26 -7.40 6.66
C GLU A 18 -13.56 -6.06 6.44
N SER A 19 -12.31 -6.08 5.97
CA SER A 19 -11.58 -4.90 5.57
C SER A 19 -11.53 -4.77 4.05
N ASP A 20 -11.66 -3.53 3.56
CA ASP A 20 -11.56 -3.24 2.13
C ASP A 20 -10.14 -2.88 1.69
N ASP A 21 -9.23 -3.84 1.84
CA ASP A 21 -7.81 -3.66 1.51
C ASP A 21 -7.61 -3.37 0.02
N ALA A 22 -8.48 -3.89 -0.85
CA ALA A 22 -8.41 -3.73 -2.28
C ALA A 22 -8.58 -2.26 -2.69
N THR A 23 -9.48 -1.52 -2.04
CA THR A 23 -9.68 -0.09 -2.30
C THR A 23 -8.46 0.74 -1.87
N ALA A 24 -7.90 0.45 -0.69
CA ALA A 24 -6.69 1.13 -0.23
C ALA A 24 -5.51 0.90 -1.19
N LEU A 25 -5.32 -0.34 -1.65
CA LEU A 25 -4.28 -0.69 -2.61
C LEU A 25 -4.51 -0.04 -3.98
N LEU A 26 -5.75 0.03 -4.46
CA LEU A 26 -6.09 0.70 -5.71
C LEU A 26 -5.74 2.19 -5.66
N VAL A 27 -6.10 2.89 -4.58
CA VAL A 27 -5.75 4.31 -4.39
C VAL A 27 -4.23 4.49 -4.37
N GLY A 28 -3.50 3.63 -3.67
CA GLY A 28 -2.03 3.63 -3.66
C GLY A 28 -1.43 3.43 -5.06
N CYS A 29 -1.95 2.47 -5.84
CA CYS A 29 -1.54 2.26 -7.23
C CYS A 29 -1.77 3.49 -8.10
N ILE A 30 -2.93 4.15 -7.97
CA ILE A 30 -3.24 5.38 -8.70
C ILE A 30 -2.24 6.48 -8.34
N ALA A 31 -1.94 6.66 -7.05
CA ALA A 31 -0.96 7.64 -6.60
C ALA A 31 0.44 7.37 -7.18
N TRP A 32 0.90 6.11 -7.19
CA TRP A 32 2.17 5.74 -7.81
C TRP A 32 2.17 5.90 -9.33
N ALA A 33 1.06 5.62 -10.00
CA ALA A 33 0.93 5.84 -11.45
C ALA A 33 1.02 7.34 -11.79
N VAL A 34 0.37 8.20 -11.01
CA VAL A 34 0.48 9.66 -11.15
C VAL A 34 1.92 10.13 -10.92
N ALA A 35 2.59 9.60 -9.88
CA ALA A 35 4.00 9.90 -9.63
C ALA A 35 4.91 9.47 -10.80
N LEU A 36 4.63 8.31 -11.41
CA LEU A 36 5.38 7.84 -12.59
C LEU A 36 5.20 8.79 -13.76
N VAL A 37 3.96 9.22 -14.04
CA VAL A 37 3.69 10.21 -15.08
C VAL A 37 4.45 11.51 -14.81
N ALA A 38 4.47 11.99 -13.58
CA ALA A 38 5.21 13.20 -13.21
C ALA A 38 6.73 13.06 -13.47
N VAL A 39 7.32 11.92 -13.11
CA VAL A 39 8.76 11.65 -13.37
C VAL A 39 9.04 11.59 -14.88
N LEU A 40 8.17 10.97 -15.66
CA LEU A 40 8.32 10.90 -17.12
C LEU A 40 8.20 12.27 -17.78
N VAL A 41 7.25 13.11 -17.32
CA VAL A 41 7.12 14.50 -17.80
C VAL A 41 8.36 15.31 -17.43
N ALA A 42 8.86 15.18 -16.20
CA ALA A 42 10.07 15.86 -15.75
C ALA A 42 11.28 15.47 -16.62
N ALA A 43 11.45 14.17 -16.91
CA ALA A 43 12.48 13.69 -17.81
C ALA A 43 12.34 14.24 -19.24
N ALA A 44 11.10 14.31 -19.77
CA ALA A 44 10.83 14.83 -21.11
C ALA A 44 11.16 16.33 -21.27
N VAL A 45 11.06 17.12 -20.19
CA VAL A 45 11.41 18.54 -20.19
C VAL A 45 12.85 18.81 -19.72
N GLY A 46 13.67 17.76 -19.57
CA GLY A 46 15.10 17.87 -19.27
C GLY A 46 15.46 18.03 -17.78
N VAL A 47 14.53 17.77 -16.86
CA VAL A 47 14.82 17.78 -15.42
C VAL A 47 15.62 16.53 -15.06
N VAL A 48 16.79 16.75 -14.46
CA VAL A 48 17.62 15.67 -13.94
C VAL A 48 17.14 15.29 -12.53
N ALA A 49 16.42 14.17 -12.44
CA ALA A 49 16.05 13.57 -11.17
C ALA A 49 17.10 12.52 -10.74
N PRO A 50 17.39 12.39 -9.43
CA PRO A 50 18.21 11.29 -8.93
C PRO A 50 17.62 9.92 -9.33
N PRO A 51 18.44 8.91 -9.68
CA PRO A 51 17.96 7.57 -10.07
C PRO A 51 17.04 6.92 -9.03
N VAL A 52 17.21 7.25 -7.74
CA VAL A 52 16.38 6.74 -6.64
C VAL A 52 14.91 7.16 -6.77
N VAL A 53 14.61 8.29 -7.42
CA VAL A 53 13.24 8.77 -7.61
C VAL A 53 12.48 7.82 -8.54
N LEU A 54 13.06 7.53 -9.71
CA LEU A 54 12.45 6.62 -10.68
C LEU A 54 12.32 5.20 -10.10
N SER A 55 13.39 4.68 -9.48
CA SER A 55 13.35 3.32 -8.92
C SER A 55 12.32 3.20 -7.80
N THR A 56 12.20 4.19 -6.92
CA THR A 56 11.19 4.22 -5.84
C THR A 56 9.77 4.20 -6.42
N VAL A 57 9.50 5.02 -7.43
CA VAL A 57 8.19 5.09 -8.06
C VAL A 57 7.82 3.78 -8.75
N VAL A 58 8.77 3.18 -9.48
CA VAL A 58 8.56 1.90 -10.15
C VAL A 58 8.32 0.78 -9.12
N ILE A 59 9.14 0.71 -8.07
CA ILE A 59 8.98 -0.30 -7.01
C ILE A 59 7.64 -0.14 -6.30
N GLY A 60 7.26 1.08 -5.94
CA GLY A 60 5.98 1.38 -5.30
C GLY A 60 4.79 0.94 -6.15
N LEU A 61 4.83 1.20 -7.47
CA LEU A 61 3.78 0.78 -8.40
C LEU A 61 3.73 -0.75 -8.54
N VAL A 62 4.88 -1.42 -8.64
CA VAL A 62 4.97 -2.89 -8.74
C VAL A 62 4.44 -3.55 -7.47
N LEU A 63 4.89 -3.11 -6.29
CA LEU A 63 4.40 -3.66 -5.03
C LEU A 63 2.90 -3.41 -4.83
N GLY A 64 2.42 -2.22 -5.20
CA GLY A 64 0.99 -1.89 -5.15
C GLY A 64 0.16 -2.82 -6.05
N THR A 65 0.59 -3.03 -7.30
CA THR A 65 -0.14 -3.89 -8.25
C THR A 65 -0.13 -5.36 -7.83
N ILE A 66 0.99 -5.88 -7.32
CA ILE A 66 1.07 -7.22 -6.73
C ILE A 66 0.11 -7.34 -5.54
N GLY A 67 0.13 -6.37 -4.63
CA GLY A 67 -0.76 -6.34 -3.47
C GLY A 67 -2.23 -6.31 -3.88
N LEU A 68 -2.58 -5.47 -4.86
CA LEU A 68 -3.95 -5.34 -5.37
C LEU A 68 -4.43 -6.64 -6.02
N PHE A 69 -3.58 -7.26 -6.85
CA PHE A 69 -3.88 -8.55 -7.47
C PHE A 69 -4.12 -9.63 -6.40
N TYR A 70 -3.24 -9.71 -5.41
CA TYR A 70 -3.38 -10.65 -4.31
C TYR A 70 -4.66 -10.42 -3.49
N SER A 71 -4.95 -9.17 -3.14
CA SER A 71 -6.15 -8.79 -2.36
C SER A 71 -7.44 -9.15 -3.10
N ARG A 72 -7.48 -8.95 -4.43
CA ARG A 72 -8.65 -9.29 -5.25
C ARG A 72 -8.82 -10.79 -5.47
N ASN A 73 -7.74 -11.56 -5.53
CA ASN A 73 -7.77 -13.00 -5.81
C ASN A 73 -7.86 -13.87 -4.54
N ARG A 74 -7.65 -13.29 -3.35
CA ARG A 74 -7.77 -13.99 -2.06
C ARG A 74 -9.18 -13.95 -1.48
N ARG A 75 -10.05 -13.05 -1.98
CA ARG A 75 -11.49 -13.08 -1.69
C ARG A 75 -12.16 -14.20 -2.47
#